data_AF-A0A7V8YHU4-F1
#
_entry.id   AF-A0A7V8YHU4-F1
#
_cell.length_a   1.000
_cell.length_b   1.000
_cell.length_c   1.000
_cell.angle_alpha   90.00
_cell.angle_beta   90.00
_cell.angle_gamma   90.00
#
_symmetry.space_group_name_H-M   'P 1'
#
loop_
_entity.id
_entity.type
_entity.pdbx_description
1 polymer ?
#
loop_
_entity_poly.entity_id
_entity_poly.type
_entity_poly.pdbx_seq_one_letter_code
_entity_poly.pdbx_strand_id
1 'polypeptide(L)'
;MTTDVSFHPAVTAFTDFPLDPALLGAVAELGYDRPSPIQAEAITPLLEGQDLLGQAATGTGKTAAFMLPMLQRLADRRAEEPHRKGVFGLVLAPTRELAMQVNTAAARYGAGLGVRTLAVYGGAPIGPQLAALRKGIDVVVATPGRAIDLINRGGLKLDELEVAVLDEADEMLDMGFREELEEILDA
;
A
#
# COMPACT_ATOMS: atom_id res chain seq x y z
N MET A 1 18.73 -13.21 -20.47
CA MET A 1 19.76 -12.61 -19.59
C MET A 1 19.33 -12.92 -18.18
N THR A 2 19.98 -13.91 -17.57
CA THR A 2 19.80 -14.29 -16.17
C THR A 2 20.48 -13.22 -15.33
N THR A 3 19.71 -12.43 -14.60
CA THR A 3 20.23 -11.51 -13.60
C THR A 3 20.78 -12.32 -12.43
N ASP A 4 22.05 -12.09 -12.12
CA ASP A 4 22.70 -12.58 -10.90
C ASP A 4 21.88 -12.14 -9.68
N VAL A 5 21.43 -13.12 -8.89
CA VAL A 5 20.86 -12.87 -7.57
C VAL A 5 22.02 -12.46 -6.68
N SER A 6 22.25 -11.15 -6.59
CA SER A 6 23.18 -10.56 -5.64
C SER A 6 22.71 -10.95 -4.24
N PHE A 7 23.48 -11.78 -3.54
CA PHE A 7 23.22 -12.11 -2.15
C PHE A 7 23.26 -10.83 -1.32
N HIS A 8 22.08 -10.28 -1.02
CA HIS A 8 21.93 -9.34 0.08
C HIS A 8 22.37 -10.07 1.36
N PRO A 9 23.10 -9.42 2.29
CA PRO A 9 23.32 -9.99 3.61
C PRO A 9 21.96 -10.42 4.16
N ALA A 10 21.88 -11.60 4.75
CA ALA A 10 20.62 -12.15 5.23
C ALA A 10 19.95 -11.14 6.16
N VAL A 11 18.83 -10.56 5.74
CA VAL A 11 18.04 -9.66 6.57
C VAL A 11 17.53 -10.48 7.75
N THR A 12 17.93 -10.10 8.96
CA THR A 12 17.56 -10.81 10.18
C THR A 12 16.69 -9.98 11.13
N ALA A 13 16.70 -8.66 10.96
CA ALA A 13 15.92 -7.71 11.75
C ALA A 13 15.35 -6.59 10.85
N PHE A 14 14.28 -5.95 11.30
CA PHE A 14 13.72 -4.79 10.58
C PHE A 14 14.67 -3.59 10.50
N THR A 15 15.57 -3.47 11.48
CA THR A 15 16.62 -2.44 11.49
C THR A 15 17.68 -2.61 10.41
N ASP A 16 17.70 -3.76 9.72
CA ASP A 16 18.59 -4.00 8.58
C ASP A 16 18.07 -3.27 7.32
N PHE A 17 16.81 -2.85 7.31
CA PHE A 17 16.24 -2.02 6.25
C PHE A 17 16.47 -0.52 6.51
N PRO A 18 16.65 0.30 5.47
CA PRO A 18 16.76 1.76 5.60
C PRO A 18 15.39 2.40 5.79
N LEU A 19 14.69 2.04 6.87
CA LEU A 19 13.38 2.57 7.23
C LEU A 19 13.51 3.72 8.23
N ASP A 20 12.60 4.68 8.14
CA ASP A 20 12.47 5.80 9.06
C ASP A 20 12.31 5.30 10.51
N PRO A 21 12.96 5.94 11.50
CA PRO A 21 12.82 5.55 12.90
C PRO A 21 11.37 5.46 13.40
N ALA A 22 10.46 6.27 12.88
CA ALA A 22 9.04 6.21 13.21
C ALA A 22 8.37 4.92 12.70
N LEU A 23 8.76 4.43 11.51
CA LEU A 23 8.29 3.15 10.98
C LEU A 23 8.84 1.98 11.81
N LEU A 24 10.13 2.00 12.13
CA LEU A 24 10.76 1.00 12.99
C LEU A 24 10.10 0.95 14.37
N GLY A 25 9.81 2.12 14.95
CA GLY A 25 9.05 2.25 16.20
C GLY A 25 7.67 1.62 16.11
N ALA A 26 6.90 1.92 15.06
CA ALA A 26 5.56 1.35 14.86
C ALA A 26 5.59 -0.18 14.71
N VAL A 27 6.58 -0.71 13.98
CA VAL A 27 6.80 -2.16 13.82
C VAL A 27 7.09 -2.82 15.18
N ALA A 28 7.97 -2.21 15.99
CA ALA A 28 8.30 -2.71 17.32
C ALA A 28 7.09 -2.67 18.28
N GLU A 29 6.31 -1.58 18.27
CA GLU A 29 5.08 -1.44 19.09
C GLU A 29 4.02 -2.49 18.75
N LEU A 30 3.97 -2.92 17.48
CA LEU A 30 3.08 -3.99 17.01
C LEU A 30 3.61 -5.39 17.33
N GLY A 31 4.77 -5.50 17.97
CA GLY A 31 5.36 -6.75 18.43
C GLY A 31 6.05 -7.54 17.32
N TYR A 32 6.50 -6.89 16.25
CA TYR A 32 7.18 -7.55 15.16
C TYR A 32 8.66 -7.72 15.52
N ASP A 33 9.08 -8.95 15.77
CA ASP A 33 10.46 -9.27 16.18
C ASP A 33 11.40 -9.34 14.98
N ARG A 34 11.07 -10.19 13.98
CA ARG A 34 11.86 -10.41 12.77
C ARG A 34 11.00 -10.34 11.52
N PRO A 35 11.54 -9.91 10.38
CA PRO A 35 10.81 -9.95 9.13
C PRO A 35 10.46 -11.39 8.77
N SER A 36 9.22 -11.62 8.32
CA SER A 36 8.83 -12.88 7.71
C SER A 36 9.56 -13.08 6.36
N PRO A 37 9.60 -14.29 5.79
CA PRO A 37 10.29 -14.52 4.51
C PRO A 37 9.84 -13.58 3.39
N ILE A 38 8.52 -13.37 3.24
CA ILE A 38 7.99 -12.45 2.22
C ILE A 38 8.40 -10.99 2.49
N GLN A 39 8.54 -10.58 3.76
CA GLN A 39 9.00 -9.24 4.12
C GLN A 39 10.50 -9.07 3.84
N ALA A 40 11.30 -10.07 4.19
CA ALA A 40 12.75 -10.09 3.94
C ALA A 40 13.08 -9.99 2.44
N GLU A 41 12.29 -10.65 1.60
CA GLU A 41 12.49 -10.67 0.15
C GLU A 41 11.87 -9.45 -0.56
N ALA A 42 10.72 -8.94 -0.09
CA ALA A 42 9.99 -7.89 -0.82
C ALA A 42 10.37 -6.46 -0.43
N ILE A 43 10.77 -6.20 0.82
CA ILE A 43 10.93 -4.81 1.29
C ILE A 43 12.03 -4.08 0.51
N THR A 44 13.22 -4.67 0.33
CA THR A 44 14.34 -3.99 -0.35
C THR A 44 14.03 -3.67 -1.81
N PRO A 45 13.58 -4.62 -2.67
CA PRO A 45 13.21 -4.30 -4.05
C PRO A 45 12.14 -3.20 -4.15
N LEU A 46 11.15 -3.21 -3.26
CA LEU A 46 10.08 -2.21 -3.25
C LEU A 46 10.58 -0.82 -2.80
N LEU A 47 11.55 -0.75 -1.88
CA LEU A 47 12.24 0.50 -1.53
C LEU A 47 13.01 1.06 -2.71
N GLU A 48 13.64 0.20 -3.51
CA GLU A 48 14.35 0.57 -4.74
C GLU A 48 13.42 0.94 -5.90
N GLY A 49 12.10 0.84 -5.71
CA GLY A 49 11.10 1.16 -6.73
C GLY A 49 10.95 0.09 -7.81
N GLN A 50 11.36 -1.15 -7.54
CA GLN A 50 11.18 -2.27 -8.46
C GLN A 50 9.77 -2.84 -8.39
N ASP A 51 9.24 -3.28 -9.53
CA ASP A 51 7.99 -4.03 -9.58
C ASP A 51 8.19 -5.44 -9.01
N LEU A 52 7.18 -5.93 -8.29
CA LEU A 52 7.24 -7.21 -7.60
C LEU A 52 5.93 -7.97 -7.75
N LEU A 53 6.03 -9.24 -8.12
CA LEU A 53 4.95 -10.22 -8.02
C LEU A 53 5.28 -11.16 -6.85
N GLY A 54 4.51 -11.05 -5.77
CA GLY A 54 4.69 -11.83 -4.56
C GLY A 54 3.58 -12.88 -4.42
N GLN A 55 3.95 -14.14 -4.25
CA GLN A 55 3.00 -15.21 -3.92
C GLN A 55 3.26 -15.70 -2.50
N ALA A 56 2.33 -15.43 -1.59
CA ALA A 56 2.41 -15.89 -0.21
C ALA A 56 1.01 -16.15 0.35
N ALA A 57 0.90 -17.12 1.27
CA ALA A 57 -0.36 -17.42 1.95
C ALA A 57 -0.85 -16.23 2.79
N THR A 58 -2.14 -16.20 3.12
CA THR A 58 -2.71 -15.22 4.06
C THR A 58 -2.05 -15.36 5.44
N GLY A 59 -1.97 -14.26 6.19
CA GLY A 59 -1.34 -14.24 7.52
C GLY A 59 0.19 -14.34 7.54
N THR A 60 0.87 -14.30 6.40
CA THR A 60 2.34 -14.35 6.30
C THR A 60 3.04 -13.00 6.44
N GLY A 61 2.28 -11.92 6.66
CA GLY A 61 2.82 -10.57 6.82
C GLY A 61 2.94 -9.76 5.53
N LYS A 62 2.25 -10.17 4.44
CA LYS A 62 2.18 -9.45 3.15
C LYS A 62 1.91 -7.96 3.31
N THR A 63 0.95 -7.59 4.17
CA THR A 63 0.57 -6.19 4.37
C THR A 63 1.75 -5.30 4.77
N ALA A 64 2.56 -5.74 5.74
CA ALA A 64 3.76 -4.98 6.10
C ALA A 64 4.83 -5.01 5.01
N ALA A 65 4.93 -6.12 4.26
CA ALA A 65 5.90 -6.29 3.18
C ALA A 65 5.76 -5.22 2.09
N PHE A 66 4.53 -4.83 1.72
CA PHE A 66 4.32 -3.74 0.76
C PHE A 66 4.07 -2.38 1.40
N MET A 67 3.48 -2.32 2.61
CA MET A 67 3.10 -1.05 3.21
C MET A 67 4.29 -0.32 3.82
N LEU A 68 5.23 -1.01 4.46
CA LEU A 68 6.44 -0.37 5.00
C LEU A 68 7.26 0.34 3.92
N PRO A 69 7.63 -0.29 2.78
CA PRO A 69 8.37 0.41 1.73
C PRO A 69 7.55 1.52 1.07
N MET A 70 6.23 1.36 0.91
CA MET A 70 5.36 2.44 0.41
C MET A 70 5.38 3.66 1.34
N LEU A 71 5.25 3.46 2.65
CA LEU A 71 5.27 4.56 3.62
C LEU A 71 6.65 5.21 3.74
N GLN A 72 7.72 4.43 3.62
CA GLN A 72 9.09 4.95 3.55
C GLN A 72 9.26 5.88 2.35
N ARG A 73 8.92 5.42 1.15
CA ARG A 73 9.03 6.23 -0.06
C ARG A 73 8.15 7.48 -0.01
N LEU A 74 6.97 7.42 0.61
CA LEU A 74 6.15 8.60 0.87
C LEU A 74 6.86 9.60 1.80
N ALA A 75 7.56 9.13 2.84
CA ALA A 75 8.32 9.98 3.74
C ALA A 75 9.47 10.67 3.00
N ASP A 76 10.22 9.93 2.20
CA ASP A 76 11.31 10.46 1.38
C ASP A 76 10.80 11.51 0.39
N ARG A 77 9.72 11.21 -0.36
CA ARG A 77 9.09 12.17 -1.27
C ARG A 77 8.65 13.44 -0.55
N ARG A 78 8.11 13.34 0.66
CA ARG A 78 7.70 14.53 1.43
C ARG A 78 8.89 15.38 1.88
N ALA A 79 10.03 14.76 2.15
CA ALA A 79 11.25 15.47 2.50
C ALA A 79 11.84 16.21 1.30
N GLU A 80 11.80 15.60 0.11
CA GLU A 80 12.31 16.16 -1.13
C GLU A 80 11.35 17.20 -1.75
N GLU A 81 10.05 16.91 -1.74
CA GLU A 81 9.00 17.65 -2.45
C GLU A 81 7.81 18.01 -1.52
N PRO A 82 8.00 18.83 -0.47
CA PRO A 82 7.00 19.06 0.59
C PRO A 82 5.70 19.72 0.10
N HIS A 83 5.71 20.32 -1.10
CA HIS A 83 4.53 20.94 -1.70
C HIS A 83 3.70 19.97 -2.55
N ARG A 84 4.25 18.82 -2.93
CA ARG A 84 3.57 17.80 -3.72
C ARG A 84 2.61 17.02 -2.82
N LYS A 85 1.32 17.06 -3.16
CA LYS A 85 0.23 16.53 -2.33
C LYS A 85 -0.76 15.77 -3.19
N GLY A 86 -1.14 14.60 -2.72
CA GLY A 86 -2.12 13.74 -3.38
C GLY A 86 -1.97 12.31 -2.89
N VAL A 87 -2.79 11.43 -3.47
CA VAL A 87 -2.72 9.99 -3.19
C VAL A 87 -1.41 9.47 -3.77
N PHE A 88 -0.49 9.06 -2.90
CA PHE A 88 0.78 8.45 -3.27
C PHE A 88 0.64 6.95 -3.50
N GLY A 89 -0.15 6.30 -2.65
CA GLY A 89 -0.34 4.86 -2.65
C GLY A 89 -1.79 4.47 -2.86
N LEU A 90 -2.03 3.50 -3.74
CA LEU A 90 -3.31 2.84 -3.92
C LEU A 90 -3.15 1.34 -3.67
N VAL A 91 -3.94 0.79 -2.75
CA VAL A 91 -4.01 -0.66 -2.52
C VAL A 91 -5.40 -1.15 -2.89
N LEU A 92 -5.49 -2.07 -3.83
CA LEU A 92 -6.72 -2.73 -4.23
C LEU A 92 -6.85 -4.05 -3.47
N ALA A 93 -8.01 -4.28 -2.88
CA ALA A 93 -8.35 -5.49 -2.15
C ALA A 93 -9.74 -6.00 -2.59
N PRO A 94 -9.97 -7.33 -2.67
CA PRO A 94 -11.22 -7.92 -3.17
C PRO A 94 -12.45 -7.56 -2.33
N THR A 95 -12.29 -7.44 -1.02
CA THR A 95 -13.41 -7.29 -0.09
C THR A 95 -13.32 -6.05 0.77
N ARG A 96 -14.47 -5.62 1.30
CA ARG A 96 -14.54 -4.51 2.26
C ARG A 96 -13.74 -4.82 3.52
N GLU A 97 -13.85 -6.05 4.01
CA GLU A 97 -13.23 -6.52 5.24
C GLU A 97 -11.71 -6.44 5.12
N LEU A 98 -11.15 -6.95 4.03
CA LEU A 98 -9.72 -6.87 3.77
C LEU A 98 -9.26 -5.42 3.57
N ALA A 99 -10.00 -4.61 2.80
CA ALA A 99 -9.69 -3.19 2.64
C ALA A 99 -9.63 -2.45 4.00
N MET A 100 -10.56 -2.75 4.91
CA MET A 100 -10.56 -2.17 6.25
C MET A 100 -9.38 -2.66 7.11
N GLN A 101 -9.03 -3.95 7.02
CA GLN A 101 -7.89 -4.53 7.73
C GLN A 101 -6.57 -3.90 7.26
N VAL A 102 -6.34 -3.85 5.95
CA VAL A 102 -5.15 -3.25 5.34
C VAL A 102 -5.06 -1.76 5.68
N ASN A 103 -6.16 -1.01 5.59
CA ASN A 103 -6.18 0.40 5.97
C ASN A 103 -5.86 0.61 7.47
N THR A 104 -6.36 -0.27 8.35
CA THR A 104 -6.05 -0.21 9.78
C THR A 104 -4.57 -0.45 10.04
N ALA A 105 -3.96 -1.40 9.33
CA ALA A 105 -2.53 -1.66 9.41
C ALA A 105 -1.72 -0.45 8.88
N ALA A 106 -2.08 0.07 7.72
CA ALA A 106 -1.46 1.25 7.12
C ALA A 106 -1.48 2.47 8.05
N ALA A 107 -2.63 2.74 8.69
CA ALA A 107 -2.77 3.82 9.66
C ALA A 107 -1.87 3.64 10.88
N ARG A 108 -1.66 2.40 11.35
CA ARG A 108 -0.78 2.10 12.49
C ARG A 108 0.69 2.29 12.12
N TYR A 109 1.13 1.73 11.00
CA TYR A 109 2.52 1.89 10.54
C TYR A 109 2.86 3.36 10.27
N GLY A 110 1.95 4.10 9.62
CA GLY A 110 2.17 5.49 9.22
C GLY A 110 1.89 6.54 10.31
N ALA A 111 1.48 6.13 11.52
CA ALA A 111 1.03 7.05 12.57
C ALA A 111 2.11 8.07 12.95
N GLY A 112 3.34 7.60 13.18
CA GLY A 112 4.49 8.47 13.54
C GLY A 112 4.92 9.42 12.41
N LEU A 113 4.53 9.13 11.17
CA LEU A 113 4.79 9.95 9.98
C LEU A 113 3.65 10.91 9.64
N GLY A 114 2.55 10.90 10.40
CA GLY A 114 1.36 11.68 10.10
C GLY A 114 0.71 11.32 8.75
N VAL A 115 0.81 10.06 8.32
CA VAL A 115 0.21 9.58 7.08
C VAL A 115 -1.30 9.48 7.25
N ARG A 116 -2.04 9.99 6.27
CA ARG A 116 -3.51 9.91 6.23
C ARG A 116 -3.92 8.80 5.28
N THR A 117 -4.65 7.84 5.81
CA THR A 117 -5.14 6.70 5.03
C THR A 117 -6.66 6.71 4.96
N LEU A 118 -7.23 6.13 3.91
CA LEU A 118 -8.67 5.97 3.76
C LEU A 118 -9.02 4.62 3.13
N ALA A 119 -9.92 3.87 3.77
CA ALA A 119 -10.59 2.73 3.16
C ALA A 119 -11.83 3.19 2.37
N VAL A 120 -11.96 2.79 1.11
CA VAL A 120 -13.13 3.05 0.27
C VAL A 120 -13.68 1.75 -0.32
N TYR A 121 -14.98 1.50 -0.16
CA TYR A 121 -15.57 0.24 -0.59
C TYR A 121 -17.07 0.36 -0.89
N GLY A 122 -17.57 -0.59 -1.70
CA GLY A 122 -18.98 -0.75 -2.04
C GLY A 122 -19.87 -1.08 -0.83
N GLY A 123 -21.19 -1.01 -1.00
CA GLY A 123 -22.15 -1.30 0.07
C GLY A 123 -22.22 -0.27 1.21
N ALA A 124 -21.47 0.84 1.12
CA ALA A 124 -21.56 1.99 2.01
C ALA A 124 -21.80 3.28 1.20
N PRO A 125 -22.43 4.32 1.78
CA PRO A 125 -22.65 5.59 1.10
C PRO A 125 -21.35 6.21 0.56
N ILE A 126 -21.37 6.65 -0.70
CA ILE A 126 -20.21 7.24 -1.37
C ILE A 126 -19.90 8.66 -0.89
N GLY A 127 -20.93 9.43 -0.48
CA GLY A 127 -20.80 10.83 -0.06
C GLY A 127 -19.73 11.08 1.02
N PRO A 128 -19.75 10.32 2.15
CA PRO A 128 -18.70 10.40 3.16
C PRO A 128 -17.29 10.09 2.65
N GLN A 129 -17.15 9.12 1.74
CA GLN A 129 -15.86 8.75 1.15
C GLN A 129 -15.32 9.88 0.25
N LEU A 130 -16.19 10.49 -0.58
CA LEU A 130 -15.85 11.70 -1.33
C LEU A 130 -15.45 12.87 -0.42
N ALA A 131 -16.18 13.07 0.67
CA ALA A 131 -15.86 14.13 1.63
C ALA A 131 -14.51 13.89 2.34
N ALA A 132 -14.15 12.64 2.62
CA ALA A 132 -12.86 12.29 3.18
C ALA A 132 -11.70 12.53 2.20
N LEU A 133 -11.85 12.11 0.93
CA LEU A 133 -10.84 12.33 -0.12
C LEU A 133 -10.52 13.82 -0.31
N ARG A 134 -11.53 14.69 -0.25
CA ARG A 134 -11.34 16.16 -0.34
C ARG A 134 -10.47 16.76 0.77
N LYS A 135 -10.31 16.08 1.91
CA LYS A 135 -9.43 16.53 3.00
C LYS A 135 -7.96 16.27 2.69
N GLY A 136 -7.66 15.53 1.62
CA GLY A 136 -6.33 15.04 1.27
C GLY A 136 -6.05 13.73 1.99
N ILE A 137 -5.69 12.72 1.21
CA ILE A 137 -5.35 11.37 1.65
C ILE A 137 -4.05 11.00 0.93
N ASP A 138 -3.16 10.32 1.65
CA ASP A 138 -1.86 9.90 1.13
C ASP A 138 -1.90 8.46 0.63
N VAL A 139 -2.62 7.58 1.33
CA VAL A 139 -2.79 6.17 0.96
C VAL A 139 -4.28 5.82 0.92
N VAL A 140 -4.75 5.32 -0.21
CA VAL A 140 -6.13 4.81 -0.36
C VAL A 140 -6.09 3.30 -0.44
N VAL A 141 -6.94 2.65 0.35
CA VAL A 141 -7.20 1.21 0.26
C VAL A 141 -8.61 1.02 -0.26
N ALA A 142 -8.79 0.31 -1.37
CA ALA A 142 -10.06 0.29 -2.09
C ALA A 142 -10.49 -1.08 -2.57
N THR A 143 -11.80 -1.32 -2.62
CA THR A 143 -12.35 -2.37 -3.49
C THR A 143 -12.43 -1.84 -4.94
N PRO A 144 -12.10 -2.64 -5.98
CA PRO A 144 -12.03 -2.16 -7.37
C PRO A 144 -13.26 -1.36 -7.82
N GLY A 145 -14.46 -1.93 -7.68
CA GLY A 145 -15.70 -1.26 -8.10
C GLY A 145 -15.96 0.10 -7.42
N ARG A 146 -15.50 0.32 -6.19
CA ARG A 146 -15.62 1.64 -5.54
C ARG A 146 -14.48 2.59 -5.94
N ALA A 147 -13.27 2.08 -6.17
CA ALA A 147 -12.18 2.91 -6.68
C ALA A 147 -12.59 3.54 -8.00
N ILE A 148 -13.10 2.75 -8.95
CA ILE A 148 -13.48 3.26 -10.26
C ILE A 148 -14.66 4.23 -10.23
N ASP A 149 -15.69 3.97 -9.40
CA ASP A 149 -16.80 4.92 -9.20
C ASP A 149 -16.32 6.26 -8.61
N LEU A 150 -15.28 6.25 -7.77
CA LEU A 150 -14.69 7.48 -7.22
C LEU A 150 -13.79 8.19 -8.24
N ILE A 151 -13.04 7.45 -9.07
CA ILE A 151 -12.20 8.01 -10.15
C ILE A 151 -13.08 8.67 -11.21
N ASN A 152 -14.12 7.97 -11.69
CA ASN A 152 -15.03 8.47 -12.73
C ASN A 152 -15.85 9.69 -12.28
N ARG A 153 -16.00 9.90 -10.97
CA ARG A 153 -16.61 11.12 -10.40
C ARG A 153 -15.62 12.26 -10.13
N GLY A 154 -14.34 12.07 -10.43
CA GLY A 154 -13.25 13.01 -10.11
C GLY A 154 -12.98 13.16 -8.61
N GLY A 155 -13.42 12.19 -7.80
CA GLY A 155 -13.30 12.18 -6.35
C GLY A 155 -11.98 11.59 -5.87
N LEU A 156 -11.59 10.45 -6.43
CA LEU A 156 -10.27 9.86 -6.27
C LEU A 156 -9.41 10.30 -7.47
N LYS A 157 -8.37 11.08 -7.21
CA LYS A 157 -7.43 11.55 -8.22
C LYS A 157 -6.11 10.81 -8.07
N LEU A 158 -5.58 10.32 -9.18
CA LEU A 158 -4.36 9.51 -9.22
C LEU A 158 -3.16 10.26 -9.82
N ASP A 159 -3.28 11.58 -10.05
CA ASP A 159 -2.22 12.43 -10.63
C ASP A 159 -0.87 12.35 -9.89
N GLU A 160 -0.90 11.95 -8.61
CA GLU A 160 0.26 11.89 -7.71
C GLU A 160 0.60 10.46 -7.24
N LEU A 161 -0.03 9.46 -7.88
CA LEU A 161 0.14 8.05 -7.55
C LEU A 161 1.52 7.58 -8.01
N GLU A 162 2.25 6.92 -7.11
CA GLU A 162 3.57 6.34 -7.40
C GLU A 162 3.66 4.85 -7.07
N VAL A 163 2.74 4.35 -6.25
CA VAL A 163 2.71 2.95 -5.85
C VAL A 163 1.28 2.42 -5.93
N ALA A 164 1.08 1.40 -6.76
CA ALA A 164 -0.13 0.60 -6.80
C ALA A 164 0.15 -0.81 -6.28
N VAL A 165 -0.77 -1.36 -5.49
CA VAL A 165 -0.68 -2.73 -4.95
C VAL A 165 -2.01 -3.43 -5.22
N LEU A 166 -1.95 -4.66 -5.72
CA LEU A 166 -3.11 -5.54 -5.86
C LEU A 166 -2.94 -6.70 -4.85
N ASP A 167 -3.62 -6.62 -3.71
CA ASP A 167 -3.59 -7.69 -2.70
C ASP A 167 -4.71 -8.69 -3.00
N GLU A 168 -4.34 -9.98 -3.09
CA GLU A 168 -5.26 -11.07 -3.48
C GLU A 168 -5.84 -10.86 -4.88
N ALA A 169 -4.94 -10.58 -5.84
CA ALA A 169 -5.28 -10.32 -7.23
C ALA A 169 -5.99 -11.50 -7.91
N ASP A 170 -5.64 -12.73 -7.55
CA ASP A 170 -6.34 -13.94 -7.98
C ASP A 170 -7.81 -13.94 -7.54
N GLU A 171 -8.08 -13.64 -6.27
CA GLU A 171 -9.45 -13.52 -5.77
C GLU A 171 -10.22 -12.39 -6.47
N MET A 172 -9.58 -11.25 -6.73
CA MET A 172 -10.20 -10.16 -7.49
C MET A 172 -10.60 -10.59 -8.91
N LEU A 173 -9.75 -11.37 -9.59
CA LEU A 173 -10.06 -11.91 -10.92
C LEU A 173 -11.18 -12.95 -10.87
N ASP A 174 -11.21 -13.81 -9.86
CA ASP A 174 -12.27 -14.80 -9.66
C ASP A 174 -13.63 -14.14 -9.36
N MET A 175 -13.62 -12.99 -8.68
CA MET A 175 -14.80 -12.16 -8.45
C MET A 175 -15.24 -11.36 -9.69
N GLY A 176 -14.47 -11.39 -10.77
CA GLY A 176 -14.79 -10.74 -12.03
C GLY A 176 -14.34 -9.28 -12.14
N PHE A 177 -13.46 -8.78 -11.26
CA PHE A 177 -13.00 -7.38 -11.27
C PHE A 177 -11.98 -7.04 -12.36
N ARG A 178 -11.84 -7.88 -13.41
CA ARG A 178 -10.81 -7.69 -14.44
C ARG A 178 -10.92 -6.32 -15.11
N GLU A 179 -12.12 -5.97 -15.55
CA GLU A 179 -12.37 -4.73 -16.29
C GLU A 179 -12.07 -3.51 -15.41
N GLU A 180 -12.51 -3.53 -14.14
CA GLU A 180 -12.22 -2.45 -13.20
C GLU A 180 -10.73 -2.34 -12.88
N LEU A 181 -10.01 -3.45 -12.76
CA LEU A 181 -8.56 -3.43 -12.53
C LEU A 181 -7.81 -2.82 -13.71
N GLU A 182 -8.16 -3.20 -14.94
CA GLU A 182 -7.59 -2.64 -16.18
C GLU A 182 -7.89 -1.13 -16.26
N GLU A 183 -9.14 -0.71 -16.05
CA GLU A 183 -9.52 0.71 -16.08
C GLU A 183 -8.81 1.55 -15.00
N ILE A 184 -8.62 1.02 -13.79
CA ILE A 184 -7.90 1.73 -12.72
C ILE A 184 -6.42 1.88 -13.04
N LEU A 185 -5.79 0.88 -13.64
CA LEU A 185 -4.35 0.89 -13.94
C LEU A 185 -4.00 1.75 -15.17
N ASP A 186 -4.97 1.98 -16.05
CA ASP A 186 -4.83 2.84 -17.25
C ASP A 186 -5.23 4.32 -17.01
N ALA A 187 -5.72 4.66 -15.80
CA ALA A 187 -6.31 5.96 -15.45
C ALA A 187 -5.31 7.11 -15.26
#